data_AF-A0A448ZPP0-F1
#
_entry.id   AF-A0A448ZPP0-F1
#
_cell.length_a   1.000
_cell.length_b   1.000
_cell.length_c   1.000
_cell.angle_alpha   90.00
_cell.angle_beta   90.00
_cell.angle_gamma   90.00
#
_symmetry.space_group_name_H-M   'P 1'
#
loop_
_entity.id
_entity.type
_entity.pdbx_description
1 polymer ?
#
loop_
_entity_poly.entity_id
_entity_poly.type
_entity_poly.pdbx_seq_one_letter_code
_entity_poly.pdbx_strand_id
1 'polypeptide(L)'
;MTTPKPVQGNSDFTTFNIRHGFAEALVRGMRSSFLGDQDYNHLIQCETLEDVRLNLTETDYADAIADFNSLTPAMLQKAAVEKLVAEFKYLRTQTGL
;
A
#
# COMPACT_ATOMS: atom_id res chain seq x y z
N MET A 1 49.34 13.26 9.73
CA MET A 1 47.90 13.27 10.05
C MET A 1 47.16 12.61 8.91
N THR A 2 46.78 11.35 9.06
CA THR A 2 46.01 10.60 8.06
C THR A 2 44.55 10.98 8.19
N THR A 3 43.97 11.53 7.12
CA THR A 3 42.53 11.79 7.04
C THR A 3 41.75 10.50 7.29
N PRO A 4 40.64 10.51 8.06
CA PRO A 4 39.79 9.33 8.19
C PRO A 4 39.26 8.94 6.82
N LYS A 5 39.28 7.65 6.47
CA LYS A 5 38.57 7.15 5.29
C LYS A 5 37.08 7.46 5.45
N PRO A 6 36.38 7.94 4.41
CA PRO A 6 34.94 8.09 4.46
C PRO A 6 34.33 6.74 4.85
N VAL A 7 33.46 6.76 5.86
CA VAL A 7 32.68 5.57 6.23
C VAL A 7 31.85 5.20 5.01
N GLN A 8 32.20 4.08 4.36
CA GLN A 8 31.47 3.53 3.22
C GLN A 8 30.14 2.95 3.72
N GLY A 9 29.25 3.82 4.18
CA GLY A 9 27.90 3.47 4.56
C GLY A 9 26.97 3.67 3.39
N ASN A 10 27.21 2.99 2.26
CA ASN A 10 26.32 3.02 1.10
C ASN A 10 26.37 1.67 0.40
N SER A 11 25.29 0.91 0.46
CA SER A 11 25.05 -0.21 -0.45
C SER A 11 24.99 0.37 -1.86
N ASP A 12 25.99 0.10 -2.71
CA ASP A 12 25.95 0.51 -4.11
C ASP A 12 24.72 -0.09 -4.83
N PHE A 13 24.24 0.55 -5.90
CA PHE A 13 23.09 0.10 -6.70
C PHE A 13 23.14 -1.40 -7.05
N THR A 14 24.34 -1.95 -7.28
CA THR A 14 24.58 -3.36 -7.60
C THR A 14 24.41 -4.32 -6.41
N THR A 15 24.44 -3.83 -5.17
CA THR A 15 24.35 -4.65 -3.94
C THR A 15 23.09 -4.41 -3.12
N PHE A 16 22.32 -3.35 -3.43
CA PHE A 16 21.10 -2.97 -2.71
C PHE A 16 20.10 -4.13 -2.56
N ASN A 17 19.82 -4.83 -3.67
CA ASN A 17 18.80 -5.89 -3.71
C ASN A 17 19.12 -7.08 -2.81
N ILE A 18 20.39 -7.28 -2.42
CA ILE A 18 20.81 -8.36 -1.52
C ILE A 18 20.17 -8.21 -0.14
N ARG A 19 20.02 -6.97 0.34
CA ARG A 19 19.47 -6.69 1.68
C ARG A 19 18.05 -6.14 1.66
N HIS A 20 17.67 -5.43 0.59
CA HIS A 20 16.44 -4.65 0.56
C HIS A 20 15.51 -4.99 -0.60
N GLY A 21 15.90 -5.87 -1.53
CA GLY A 21 15.10 -6.15 -2.73
C GLY A 21 13.71 -6.73 -2.42
N PHE A 22 13.61 -7.60 -1.41
CA PHE A 22 12.30 -8.13 -0.97
C PHE A 22 11.40 -7.05 -0.39
N ALA A 23 11.93 -6.22 0.53
CA ALA A 23 11.18 -5.13 1.13
C ALA A 23 10.75 -4.08 0.10
N GLU A 24 11.63 -3.76 -0.86
CA GLU A 24 11.30 -2.86 -1.98
C GLU A 24 10.17 -3.43 -2.84
N ALA A 25 10.29 -4.69 -3.27
CA ALA A 25 9.26 -5.36 -4.07
C ALA A 25 7.91 -5.40 -3.34
N LEU A 26 7.93 -5.67 -2.04
CA LEU A 26 6.74 -5.69 -1.19
C LEU A 26 6.08 -4.31 -1.11
N VAL A 27 6.85 -3.25 -0.85
CA VAL A 27 6.34 -1.87 -0.83
C VAL A 27 5.78 -1.45 -2.19
N ARG A 28 6.43 -1.86 -3.29
CA ARG A 28 5.94 -1.62 -4.66
C ARG A 28 4.59 -2.30 -4.90
N GLY A 29 4.42 -3.55 -4.44
CA GLY A 29 3.16 -4.28 -4.49
C GLY A 29 2.05 -3.63 -3.65
N MET A 30 2.37 -3.18 -2.44
CA MET A 30 1.41 -2.44 -1.60
C MET A 30 0.98 -1.13 -2.28
N ARG A 31 1.92 -0.39 -2.89
CA ARG A 31 1.63 0.84 -3.64
C ARG A 31 0.73 0.59 -4.85
N SER A 32 0.91 -0.52 -5.57
CA SER A 32 0.06 -0.82 -6.74
C SER A 32 -1.40 -1.07 -6.39
N SER A 33 -1.70 -1.32 -5.12
CA SER A 33 -3.08 -1.50 -4.64
C SER A 33 -3.85 -0.21 -4.38
N PHE A 34 -3.20 0.95 -4.51
CA PHE A 34 -3.89 2.22 -4.35
C PHE A 34 -4.75 2.51 -5.57
N LEU A 35 -5.91 3.13 -5.33
CA LEU A 35 -6.80 3.59 -6.38
C LEU A 35 -6.04 4.50 -7.34
N GLY A 36 -6.08 4.15 -8.62
CA GLY A 36 -5.49 4.93 -9.70
C GLY A 36 -6.50 5.88 -10.33
N ASP A 37 -6.05 6.60 -11.35
CA ASP A 37 -6.89 7.58 -12.06
C ASP A 37 -8.14 6.94 -12.66
N GLN A 38 -8.06 5.70 -13.17
CA GLN A 38 -9.22 4.98 -13.72
C GLN A 38 -10.26 4.67 -12.65
N ASP A 39 -9.83 4.17 -11.49
CA ASP A 39 -10.73 3.87 -10.37
C ASP A 39 -11.46 5.13 -9.90
N TYR A 40 -10.72 6.24 -9.74
CA TYR A 40 -11.33 7.52 -9.38
C TYR A 40 -12.31 8.02 -10.44
N ASN A 41 -12.02 7.85 -11.73
CA ASN A 41 -12.94 8.22 -12.81
C ASN A 41 -14.25 7.43 -12.75
N HIS A 42 -14.23 6.15 -12.37
CA HIS A 42 -15.44 5.37 -12.17
C HIS A 42 -16.19 5.79 -10.90
N LEU A 43 -15.47 6.04 -9.80
CA LEU A 43 -16.07 6.43 -8.51
C LEU A 43 -16.81 7.77 -8.56
N ILE A 44 -16.30 8.76 -9.31
CA ILE A 44 -16.99 10.07 -9.44
C ILE A 44 -18.28 10.00 -10.28
N GLN A 45 -18.47 8.92 -11.04
CA GLN A 45 -19.65 8.70 -11.88
C GLN A 45 -20.74 7.89 -11.14
N CYS A 46 -20.44 7.40 -9.94
CA CYS A 46 -21.41 6.63 -9.14
C CYS A 46 -22.54 7.53 -8.63
N GLU A 47 -23.78 7.04 -8.74
CA GLU A 47 -24.98 7.76 -8.26
C GLU A 47 -25.40 7.28 -6.87
N THR A 48 -25.02 6.05 -6.50
CA THR A 48 -25.37 5.44 -5.21
C THR A 48 -24.14 4.85 -4.49
N LEU A 49 -24.28 4.60 -3.19
CA LEU A 49 -23.24 3.93 -2.38
C LEU A 49 -23.05 2.46 -2.78
N GLU A 50 -24.07 1.85 -3.38
CA GLU A 50 -24.04 0.50 -3.92
C GLU A 50 -23.21 0.46 -5.22
N ASP A 51 -23.28 1.49 -6.06
CA ASP A 51 -22.40 1.62 -7.24
C ASP A 51 -20.94 1.82 -6.80
N VAL A 52 -20.71 2.64 -5.78
CA VAL A 52 -19.38 2.81 -5.18
C VAL A 52 -18.84 1.48 -4.67
N ARG A 53 -19.67 0.71 -3.95
CA ARG A 53 -19.29 -0.62 -3.45
C ARG A 53 -18.93 -1.55 -4.62
N LEU A 54 -19.74 -1.60 -5.66
CA LEU A 54 -19.50 -2.45 -6.83
C LEU A 54 -18.16 -2.12 -7.49
N ASN A 55 -17.89 -0.83 -7.74
CA ASN A 55 -16.62 -0.41 -8.33
C ASN A 55 -15.43 -0.73 -7.42
N LEU A 56 -15.56 -0.54 -6.10
CA LEU A 56 -14.49 -0.91 -5.17
C LEU A 56 -14.24 -2.43 -5.12
N THR A 57 -15.23 -3.28 -5.39
CA THR A 57 -15.01 -4.74 -5.48
C THR A 57 -14.19 -5.18 -6.68
N GLU A 58 -14.01 -4.32 -7.69
CA GLU A 58 -13.11 -4.56 -8.82
C GLU A 58 -11.66 -4.13 -8.52
N THR A 59 -11.41 -3.59 -7.34
CA THR A 59 -10.09 -3.13 -6.88
C THR A 59 -9.57 -4.00 -5.72
N ASP A 60 -8.32 -3.76 -5.32
CA ASP A 60 -7.72 -4.42 -4.14
C ASP A 60 -8.39 -4.04 -2.79
N TYR A 61 -9.42 -3.19 -2.81
CA TYR A 61 -10.23 -2.87 -1.63
C TYR A 61 -11.39 -3.85 -1.39
N ALA A 62 -11.64 -4.80 -2.30
CA ALA A 62 -12.75 -5.77 -2.20
C ALA A 62 -12.79 -6.48 -0.83
N ASP A 63 -11.66 -7.01 -0.38
CA ASP A 63 -11.53 -7.70 0.90
C ASP A 63 -11.74 -6.75 2.09
N ALA A 64 -11.25 -5.51 1.98
CA ALA A 64 -11.36 -4.52 3.05
C ALA A 64 -12.82 -4.06 3.27
N ILE A 65 -13.71 -4.25 2.29
CA ILE A 65 -15.12 -3.85 2.37
C ILE A 65 -16.11 -5.03 2.41
N ALA A 66 -15.62 -6.28 2.34
CA ALA A 66 -16.44 -7.47 2.24
C ALA A 66 -17.42 -7.62 3.42
N ASP A 67 -16.96 -7.31 4.63
CA ASP A 67 -17.72 -7.48 5.87
C ASP A 67 -18.76 -6.38 6.14
N PHE A 68 -18.83 -5.34 5.29
CA PHE A 68 -19.78 -4.25 5.49
C PHE A 68 -21.15 -4.57 4.88
N ASN A 69 -22.20 -4.54 5.70
CA ASN A 69 -23.57 -4.68 5.23
C ASN A 69 -24.05 -3.45 4.42
N SER A 70 -23.64 -2.25 4.83
CA SER A 70 -23.87 -0.99 4.11
C SER A 70 -22.58 -0.18 4.08
N LEU A 71 -22.27 0.41 2.93
CA LEU A 71 -21.08 1.24 2.78
C LEU A 71 -21.39 2.66 3.26
N THR A 72 -20.52 3.22 4.09
CA THR A 72 -20.55 4.66 4.42
C THR A 72 -19.16 5.25 4.22
N PRO A 73 -19.04 6.57 3.97
CA PRO A 73 -17.72 7.20 3.80
C PRO A 73 -16.79 6.98 5.00
N ALA A 74 -17.33 7.02 6.22
CA ALA A 74 -16.56 6.78 7.44
C ALA A 74 -16.04 5.33 7.55
N MET A 75 -16.85 4.35 7.12
CA MET A 75 -16.44 2.94 7.10
C MET A 75 -15.37 2.68 6.05
N LEU A 76 -15.51 3.27 4.85
CA LEU A 76 -14.49 3.17 3.80
C LEU A 76 -13.15 3.76 4.25
N GLN A 77 -13.18 4.95 4.88
CA GLN A 77 -11.98 5.57 5.44
C GLN A 77 -11.31 4.65 6.48
N LYS A 78 -12.11 4.10 7.40
CA LYS A 78 -11.61 3.17 8.42
C LYS A 78 -10.96 1.94 7.79
N ALA A 79 -11.62 1.30 6.83
CA ALA A 79 -11.13 0.12 6.13
C ALA A 79 -9.81 0.38 5.39
N ALA A 80 -9.70 1.51 4.70
CA ALA A 80 -8.48 1.90 4.00
C ALA A 80 -7.30 2.10 4.96
N VAL A 81 -7.55 2.71 6.12
CA VAL A 81 -6.53 2.87 7.16
C VAL A 81 -6.15 1.52 7.77
N GLU A 82 -7.11 0.66 8.07
CA GLU A 82 -6.85 -0.68 8.63
C GLU A 82 -6.03 -1.55 7.67
N LYS A 83 -6.34 -1.53 6.37
CA LYS A 83 -5.54 -2.17 5.31
C LYS A 83 -4.10 -1.68 5.32
N LEU A 84 -3.89 -0.36 5.29
CA LEU A 84 -2.55 0.25 5.30
C LEU A 84 -1.76 -0.13 6.56
N VAL A 85 -2.41 -0.11 7.72
CA VAL A 85 -1.80 -0.49 9.00
C VAL A 85 -1.40 -1.96 9.01
N ALA A 86 -2.23 -2.85 8.46
CA ALA A 86 -1.92 -4.27 8.35
C ALA A 86 -0.71 -4.51 7.44
N GLU A 87 -0.68 -3.87 6.27
CA GLU A 87 0.42 -3.93 5.32
C GLU A 87 1.72 -3.40 5.92
N PHE A 88 1.67 -2.27 6.61
CA PHE A 88 2.84 -1.69 7.28
C PHE A 88 3.37 -2.59 8.41
N LYS A 89 2.48 -3.18 9.22
CA LYS A 89 2.86 -4.14 10.25
C LYS A 89 3.55 -5.36 9.61
N TYR A 90 3.02 -5.87 8.51
CA TYR A 90 3.64 -6.97 7.77
C TYR A 90 5.04 -6.59 7.28
N LEU A 91 5.19 -5.44 6.59
CA LEU A 91 6.49 -4.94 6.15
C LEU A 91 7.51 -4.90 7.30
N ARG A 92 7.12 -4.36 8.45
CA ARG A 92 7.99 -4.27 9.64
C ARG A 92 8.51 -5.64 10.10
N THR A 93 7.66 -6.68 10.09
CA THR A 93 8.09 -8.05 10.43
C THR A 93 9.12 -8.62 9.47
N GLN A 94 9.10 -8.18 8.20
CA GLN A 94 10.01 -8.67 7.17
C GLN A 94 11.35 -7.94 7.17
N THR A 95 11.38 -6.69 7.62
CA THR A 95 12.59 -5.86 7.65
C THR A 95 13.33 -5.88 8.98
N GLY A 96 12.80 -6.56 10.01
CA GLY A 96 13.40 -6.62 11.35
C GLY A 96 13.41 -5.27 12.08
N LEU A 97 12.46 -4.39 11.77
CA LEU A 97 12.26 -3.08 12.40
C LEU A 97 11.33 -3.15 13.61
#